data_AF-A0A671SXN2-F1
#
_entry.id   AF-A0A671SXN2-F1
#
_cell.length_a   1.000
_cell.length_b   1.000
_cell.length_c   1.000
_cell.angle_alpha   90.00
_cell.angle_beta   90.00
_cell.angle_gamma   90.00
#
_symmetry.space_group_name_H-M   'P 1'
#
loop_
_entity.id
_entity.type
_entity.pdbx_description
1 polymer ?
#
loop_
_entity_poly.entity_id
_entity_poly.type
_entity_poly.pdbx_seq_one_letter_code
_entity_poly.pdbx_strand_id
1 'polypeptide(L)'
;MAAVRRHKRVAAAQPGFLPVKSSLDGNSSVIKPRKRVNKNKKKSWNKFSDIQDVEEFLDDVRLQERATGGLISEKTDDSLFFVDTGETDEKDTQKGKHSKPLRIDLILQPDSHIPAPKNVLAFQQPNAKKQRRISENAAKLAAMGVLPRREKLLQLRRAAAASGVSVKEHPVANNNPDRAFYDLWSAGTPEMADPYYLEQTKKKLVKRPDRLNEKPSVLPAIEVIAPGGSYNPDFFSHQDLLREAHEVEVKKQKAEEKLTRQLAVNEDKATEESTFKEQVEGLIEEEEIEPKEPEGDTEDTVIGPTATQEKKTEKQRKKEKAKRIKVKNRSLHKKLWNKNTKVDAVVTCCSLIGIESVLFFRRFQTPDLDVQLSDELASSLRSLKPEGSILKDRFKSLQKRNIIEPRERARFKRKYKLKYSEKRAFREIE
;
A
#
# COMPACT_ATOMS: atom_id res chain seq x y z
N MET A 1 -43.63 73.82 18.82
CA MET A 1 -42.24 73.42 19.16
C MET A 1 -41.69 72.59 18.02
N ALA A 2 -40.61 73.06 17.40
CA ALA A 2 -40.14 72.64 16.08
C ALA A 2 -39.46 71.26 16.08
N ALA A 3 -39.68 70.51 15.01
CA ALA A 3 -39.13 69.17 14.79
C ALA A 3 -37.63 69.21 14.45
N VAL A 4 -36.88 68.30 15.08
CA VAL A 4 -35.44 68.08 14.88
C VAL A 4 -35.14 67.72 13.43
N ARG A 5 -34.43 68.62 12.73
CA ARG A 5 -33.88 68.39 11.38
C ARG A 5 -32.78 67.32 11.46
N ARG A 6 -33.00 66.16 10.84
CA ARG A 6 -31.95 65.13 10.68
C ARG A 6 -30.91 65.62 9.68
N HIS A 7 -29.65 65.65 10.10
CA HIS A 7 -28.49 65.93 9.25
C HIS A 7 -28.44 64.94 8.08
N LYS A 8 -28.49 65.46 6.85
CA LYS A 8 -28.06 64.72 5.65
C LYS A 8 -26.58 64.38 5.84
N ARG A 9 -26.24 63.09 5.84
CA ARG A 9 -24.85 62.64 5.74
C ARG A 9 -24.33 63.07 4.37
N VAL A 10 -23.58 64.16 4.35
CA VAL A 10 -22.65 64.51 3.28
C VAL A 10 -21.49 63.52 3.46
N ALA A 11 -21.45 62.48 2.62
CA ALA A 11 -20.21 61.75 2.43
C ALA A 11 -19.24 62.75 1.79
N ALA A 12 -18.17 63.06 2.51
CA ALA A 12 -17.10 63.93 2.06
C ALA A 12 -16.48 63.32 0.79
N ALA A 13 -16.78 63.92 -0.36
CA ALA A 13 -15.91 63.84 -1.51
C ALA A 13 -14.66 64.65 -1.15
N GLN A 14 -13.50 63.98 -1.07
CA GLN A 14 -12.23 64.69 -1.08
C GLN A 14 -12.16 65.55 -2.35
N PRO A 15 -11.82 66.84 -2.28
CA PRO A 15 -11.69 67.69 -3.46
C PRO A 15 -10.38 67.31 -4.17
N GLY A 16 -10.43 66.30 -5.03
CA GLY A 16 -9.25 65.84 -5.76
C GLY A 16 -9.46 64.60 -6.62
N PHE A 17 -10.52 63.82 -6.39
CA PHE A 17 -10.84 62.66 -7.22
C PHE A 17 -11.99 63.00 -8.16
N LEU A 18 -11.65 63.57 -9.32
CA LEU A 18 -12.54 63.52 -10.49
C LEU A 18 -12.48 62.07 -11.01
N PRO A 19 -13.59 61.31 -11.01
CA PRO A 19 -13.59 60.00 -11.65
C PRO A 19 -13.44 60.23 -13.16
N VAL A 20 -12.24 60.00 -13.69
CA VAL A 20 -12.03 59.90 -15.14
C VAL A 20 -12.67 58.58 -15.57
N LYS A 21 -13.98 58.60 -15.75
CA LYS A 21 -14.69 57.52 -16.42
C LYS A 21 -14.21 57.51 -17.86
N SER A 22 -13.48 56.48 -18.26
CA SER A 22 -13.18 56.19 -19.66
C SER A 22 -14.46 55.74 -20.38
N SER A 23 -15.37 56.67 -20.58
CA SER A 23 -16.45 56.55 -21.56
C SER A 23 -16.59 57.91 -22.24
N LEU A 24 -15.67 58.18 -23.17
CA LEU A 24 -15.78 59.23 -24.17
C LEU A 24 -16.77 58.81 -25.28
N ASP A 25 -17.90 58.23 -24.89
CA ASP A 25 -19.08 58.08 -25.73
C ASP A 25 -20.20 58.79 -24.98
N GLY A 26 -20.75 59.83 -25.60
CA GLY A 26 -21.70 60.79 -25.04
C GLY A 26 -23.07 60.21 -24.65
N ASN A 27 -23.10 59.23 -23.75
CA ASN A 27 -24.28 58.83 -23.02
C ASN A 27 -24.09 59.24 -21.57
N SER A 28 -24.66 60.40 -21.23
CA SER A 28 -24.88 60.81 -19.85
C SER A 28 -25.51 59.64 -19.09
N SER A 29 -24.76 59.01 -18.18
CA SER A 29 -25.29 57.97 -17.33
C SER A 29 -26.36 58.61 -16.43
N VAL A 30 -27.62 58.49 -16.84
CA VAL A 30 -28.77 58.94 -16.08
C VAL A 30 -28.68 58.30 -14.70
N ILE A 31 -28.45 59.11 -13.66
CA ILE A 31 -28.46 58.66 -12.27
C ILE A 31 -29.88 58.17 -12.00
N LYS A 32 -30.10 56.86 -12.13
CA LYS A 32 -31.41 56.25 -11.91
C LYS A 32 -31.81 56.46 -10.44
N PRO A 33 -33.04 56.92 -10.15
CA PRO A 33 -33.49 57.09 -8.78
C PRO A 33 -33.42 55.75 -8.04
N ARG A 34 -32.87 55.76 -6.81
CA ARG A 34 -32.72 54.56 -5.99
C ARG A 34 -34.09 53.91 -5.77
N LYS A 35 -34.29 52.72 -6.34
CA LYS A 35 -35.52 51.95 -6.17
C LYS A 35 -35.68 51.61 -4.68
N ARG A 36 -36.82 51.96 -4.09
CA ARG A 36 -37.16 51.59 -2.72
C ARG A 36 -37.49 50.09 -2.71
N VAL A 37 -36.55 49.27 -2.29
CA VAL A 37 -36.73 47.82 -2.18
C VAL A 37 -36.71 47.40 -0.72
N ASN A 38 -37.57 46.45 -0.35
CA ASN A 38 -37.62 45.90 1.00
C ASN A 38 -36.33 45.11 1.32
N LYS A 39 -35.57 45.58 2.32
CA LYS A 39 -34.25 45.04 2.72
C LYS A 39 -34.32 43.98 3.83
N ASN A 40 -35.50 43.42 4.09
CA ASN A 40 -35.67 42.46 5.19
C ASN A 40 -35.12 41.04 4.87
N LYS A 41 -34.76 40.75 3.61
CA LYS A 41 -34.26 39.43 3.17
C LYS A 41 -32.82 39.53 2.66
N LYS A 42 -31.96 38.56 2.96
CA LYS A 42 -30.56 38.50 2.48
C LYS A 42 -30.46 38.57 0.94
N LYS A 43 -31.42 37.97 0.23
CA LYS A 43 -31.49 38.03 -1.24
C LYS A 43 -31.67 39.45 -1.79
N SER A 44 -32.34 40.36 -1.07
CA SER A 44 -32.48 41.75 -1.51
C SER A 44 -31.25 42.60 -1.15
N TRP A 45 -30.52 42.26 -0.10
CA TRP A 45 -29.19 42.86 0.13
C TRP A 45 -28.26 42.56 -1.03
N ASN A 46 -28.05 41.29 -1.36
CA ASN A 46 -27.10 40.89 -2.41
C ASN A 46 -27.41 41.46 -3.81
N LYS A 47 -28.68 41.80 -4.11
CA LYS A 47 -29.10 42.26 -5.45
C LYS A 47 -29.16 43.77 -5.60
N PHE A 48 -29.33 44.51 -4.51
CA PHE A 48 -29.62 45.95 -4.55
C PHE A 48 -28.62 46.79 -3.75
N SER A 49 -27.62 46.17 -3.12
CA SER A 49 -26.41 46.89 -2.69
C SER A 49 -25.51 47.08 -3.90
N ASP A 50 -25.30 48.34 -4.27
CA ASP A 50 -24.22 48.70 -5.17
C ASP A 50 -22.93 48.70 -4.36
N ILE A 51 -21.98 47.86 -4.75
CA ILE A 51 -20.66 47.67 -4.12
C ILE A 51 -19.56 47.93 -5.17
N GLN A 52 -19.93 48.41 -6.37
CA GLN A 52 -18.97 48.63 -7.46
C GLN A 52 -17.91 49.65 -7.06
N ASP A 53 -18.27 50.67 -6.28
CA ASP A 53 -17.34 51.66 -5.73
C ASP A 53 -16.26 51.04 -4.82
N VAL A 54 -16.66 50.12 -3.95
CA VAL A 54 -15.75 49.40 -3.05
C VAL A 54 -14.92 48.37 -3.82
N GLU A 55 -15.51 47.71 -4.81
CA GLU A 55 -14.79 46.75 -5.67
C GLU A 55 -13.72 47.45 -6.52
N GLU A 56 -14.07 48.56 -7.18
CA GLU A 56 -13.15 49.40 -7.94
C GLU A 56 -12.01 49.91 -7.06
N PHE A 57 -12.30 50.43 -5.86
CA PHE A 57 -11.27 50.85 -4.91
C PHE A 57 -10.33 49.70 -4.51
N LEU A 58 -10.87 48.51 -4.23
CA LEU A 58 -10.05 47.35 -3.88
C LEU A 58 -9.24 46.83 -5.06
N ASP A 59 -9.75 46.93 -6.28
CA ASP A 59 -9.03 46.59 -7.51
C ASP A 59 -7.91 47.58 -7.80
N ASP A 60 -8.12 48.88 -7.56
CA ASP A 60 -7.08 49.91 -7.64
C ASP A 60 -5.96 49.66 -6.61
N VAL A 61 -6.32 49.32 -5.37
CA VAL A 61 -5.35 48.93 -4.33
C VAL A 61 -4.54 47.71 -4.79
N ARG A 62 -5.20 46.67 -5.32
CA ARG A 62 -4.50 45.48 -5.86
C ARG A 62 -3.60 45.80 -7.05
N LEU A 63 -3.99 46.76 -7.89
CA LEU A 63 -3.19 47.19 -9.04
C LEU A 63 -1.93 47.90 -8.54
N GLN A 64 -2.06 48.81 -7.58
CA GLN A 64 -0.93 49.50 -6.94
C GLN A 64 0.03 48.51 -6.26
N GLU A 65 -0.49 47.51 -5.55
CA GLU A 65 0.30 46.43 -4.96
C GLU A 65 1.06 45.59 -6.01
N ARG A 66 0.44 45.28 -7.16
CA ARG A 66 1.09 44.53 -8.25
C ARG A 66 2.20 45.33 -8.94
N ALA A 67 1.88 46.57 -9.32
CA ALA A 67 2.75 47.40 -10.15
C ALA A 67 3.89 48.03 -9.34
N THR A 68 3.60 48.47 -8.12
CA THR A 68 4.54 49.26 -7.33
C THR A 68 5.03 48.52 -6.08
N GLY A 69 4.37 47.43 -5.66
CA GLY A 69 4.75 46.67 -4.45
C GLY A 69 4.19 47.21 -3.14
N GLY A 70 3.20 48.12 -3.18
CA GLY A 70 2.52 48.70 -2.02
C GLY A 70 1.56 49.81 -2.43
N LEU A 71 0.94 50.51 -1.47
CA LEU A 71 0.16 51.71 -1.75
C LEU A 71 1.09 52.87 -2.10
N ILE A 72 0.70 53.67 -3.09
CA ILE A 72 1.49 54.84 -3.52
C ILE A 72 1.66 55.84 -2.37
N SER A 73 0.67 55.96 -1.48
CA SER A 73 0.69 56.86 -0.33
C SER A 73 1.68 56.49 0.77
N GLU A 74 2.12 55.23 0.84
CA GLU A 74 3.03 54.76 1.90
C GLU A 74 4.50 54.78 1.45
N LYS A 75 4.76 55.00 0.16
CA LYS A 75 6.11 55.07 -0.39
C LYS A 75 6.76 56.39 -0.02
N THR A 76 8.06 56.36 0.26
CA THR A 76 8.85 57.57 0.50
C THR A 76 8.97 58.39 -0.78
N ASP A 77 8.97 59.72 -0.65
CA ASP A 77 9.08 60.64 -1.78
C ASP A 77 10.33 60.37 -2.61
N ASP A 78 11.45 59.98 -1.98
CA ASP A 78 12.70 59.58 -2.65
C ASP A 78 12.54 58.41 -3.62
N SER A 79 11.54 57.53 -3.40
CA SER A 79 11.25 56.41 -4.30
C SER A 79 10.28 56.80 -5.43
N LEU A 80 9.51 57.87 -5.24
CA LEU A 80 8.49 58.33 -6.18
C LEU A 80 9.04 59.38 -7.14
N PHE A 81 9.93 60.23 -6.64
CA PHE A 81 10.46 61.39 -7.34
C PHE A 81 11.97 61.28 -7.44
N PHE A 82 12.48 61.39 -8.67
CA PHE A 82 13.89 61.65 -8.92
C PHE A 82 14.01 63.13 -9.29
N VAL A 83 14.79 63.88 -8.52
CA VAL A 83 15.10 65.28 -8.84
C VAL A 83 16.26 65.27 -9.82
N ASP A 84 15.96 65.48 -11.09
CA ASP A 84 16.96 65.58 -12.15
C ASP A 84 17.63 66.96 -12.09
N THR A 85 18.56 67.12 -11.14
CA THR A 85 19.51 68.24 -11.17
C THR A 85 20.56 67.89 -12.21
N GLY A 86 20.49 68.52 -13.39
CA GLY A 86 21.37 68.26 -14.55
C GLY A 86 22.88 68.50 -14.36
N GLU A 87 23.37 68.49 -13.13
CA GLU A 87 24.78 68.46 -12.77
C GLU A 87 25.14 67.05 -12.30
N THR A 88 26.05 66.42 -13.05
CA THR A 88 26.61 65.10 -12.75
C THR A 88 27.56 65.19 -11.55
N ASP A 89 27.01 65.30 -10.35
CA ASP A 89 27.79 65.13 -9.12
C ASP A 89 28.06 63.64 -8.91
N GLU A 90 29.19 63.18 -9.43
CA GLU A 90 29.76 61.86 -9.16
C GLU A 90 30.10 61.72 -7.67
N LYS A 91 29.13 61.31 -6.86
CA LYS A 91 29.38 60.83 -5.49
C LYS A 91 28.74 59.47 -5.27
N ASP A 92 29.29 58.46 -5.91
CA ASP A 92 29.00 57.06 -5.58
C ASP A 92 30.19 56.41 -4.88
N THR A 93 30.01 56.20 -3.58
CA THR A 93 30.78 55.24 -2.79
C THR A 93 30.78 53.88 -3.48
N GLN A 94 31.98 53.34 -3.71
CA GLN A 94 32.22 52.05 -4.37
C GLN A 94 31.58 50.88 -3.59
N LYS A 95 30.30 50.59 -3.84
CA LYS A 95 29.74 49.26 -3.61
C LYS A 95 29.84 48.51 -4.93
N GLY A 96 30.55 47.37 -4.90
CA GLY A 96 30.93 46.61 -6.10
C GLY A 96 29.77 46.44 -7.08
N LYS A 97 30.04 46.73 -8.36
CA LYS A 97 29.06 46.63 -9.45
C LYS A 97 28.48 45.21 -9.47
N HIS A 98 27.30 45.02 -8.91
CA HIS A 98 26.55 43.79 -9.10
C HIS A 98 26.27 43.65 -10.60
N SER A 99 26.70 42.55 -11.20
CA SER A 99 26.43 42.27 -12.61
C SER A 99 24.93 42.33 -12.83
N LYS A 100 24.49 43.18 -13.77
CA LYS A 100 23.07 43.24 -14.17
C LYS A 100 22.63 41.81 -14.48
N PRO A 101 21.48 41.35 -13.95
CA PRO A 101 20.99 40.00 -14.22
C PRO A 101 20.81 39.80 -15.71
N LEU A 102 21.01 38.56 -16.17
CA LEU A 102 20.82 38.24 -17.58
C LEU A 102 19.38 38.54 -17.99
N ARG A 103 19.16 38.90 -19.25
CA ARG A 103 17.81 39.17 -19.77
C ARG A 103 16.87 37.97 -19.60
N ILE A 104 17.42 36.76 -19.67
CA ILE A 104 16.66 35.53 -19.41
C ILE A 104 16.18 35.43 -17.95
N ASP A 105 16.99 35.88 -16.99
CA ASP A 105 16.65 35.83 -15.57
C ASP A 105 15.64 36.94 -15.24
N LEU A 106 15.75 38.11 -15.89
CA LEU A 106 14.76 39.18 -15.81
C LEU A 106 13.38 38.73 -16.32
N ILE A 107 13.32 37.92 -17.38
CA ILE A 107 12.06 37.36 -17.91
C ILE A 107 11.47 36.30 -16.96
N LEU A 108 12.31 35.60 -16.19
CA LEU A 108 11.87 34.58 -15.23
C LEU A 108 11.45 35.18 -13.88
N GLN A 109 11.78 36.45 -13.60
CA GLN A 109 11.30 37.13 -12.41
C GLN A 109 9.79 37.38 -12.53
N PRO A 110 9.02 37.23 -11.44
CA PRO A 110 7.59 37.48 -11.47
C PRO A 110 7.30 38.97 -11.75
N ASP A 111 6.41 39.25 -12.69
CA ASP A 111 6.02 40.63 -13.05
C ASP A 111 5.34 41.39 -11.91
N SER A 112 4.72 40.67 -10.97
CA SER A 112 4.06 41.25 -9.80
C SER A 112 5.01 41.34 -8.61
N HIS A 113 5.04 42.49 -7.95
CA HIS A 113 5.79 42.71 -6.70
C HIS A 113 5.15 42.07 -5.46
N ILE A 114 4.04 41.34 -5.63
CA ILE A 114 3.33 40.67 -4.54
C ILE A 114 4.04 39.35 -4.19
N PRO A 115 4.37 39.10 -2.91
CA PRO A 115 4.98 37.85 -2.52
C PRO A 115 4.02 36.68 -2.76
N ALA A 116 4.55 35.56 -3.25
CA ALA A 116 3.76 34.35 -3.44
C ALA A 116 3.11 33.89 -2.12
N PRO A 117 1.86 33.40 -2.14
CA PRO A 117 1.19 32.92 -0.95
C PRO A 117 2.00 31.78 -0.31
N LYS A 118 2.26 31.89 1.00
CA LYS A 118 3.00 30.88 1.75
C LYS A 118 2.30 29.53 1.62
N ASN A 119 3.03 28.50 1.20
CA ASN A 119 2.50 27.14 1.20
C ASN A 119 2.35 26.66 2.65
N VAL A 120 1.12 26.74 3.17
CA VAL A 120 0.81 26.47 4.58
C VAL A 120 1.25 25.08 5.01
N LEU A 121 1.29 24.10 4.10
CA LEU A 121 1.73 22.73 4.39
C LEU A 121 3.25 22.61 4.52
N ALA A 122 4.02 23.36 3.74
CA ALA A 122 5.48 23.28 3.73
C ALA A 122 6.10 23.77 5.06
N PHE A 123 5.43 24.70 5.75
CA PHE A 123 5.89 25.28 6.99
C PHE A 123 5.26 24.65 8.25
N GLN A 124 4.42 23.62 8.10
CA GLN A 124 3.88 22.89 9.25
C GLN A 124 4.96 22.05 9.91
N GLN A 125 5.49 22.53 11.03
CA GLN A 125 6.37 21.73 11.88
C GLN A 125 5.54 20.61 12.55
N PRO A 126 6.04 19.35 12.54
CA PRO A 126 5.37 18.27 13.23
C PRO A 126 5.37 18.50 14.75
N ASN A 127 4.28 18.11 15.42
CA ASN A 127 4.14 18.18 16.87
C ASN A 127 5.36 17.51 17.59
N ALA A 128 5.77 18.04 18.74
CA ALA A 128 6.86 17.55 19.58
C ALA A 128 6.85 16.02 19.79
N LYS A 129 5.68 15.39 19.96
CA LYS A 129 5.58 13.92 20.09
C LYS A 129 6.04 13.18 18.83
N LYS A 130 5.77 13.73 17.65
CA LYS A 130 6.21 13.15 16.36
C LYS A 130 7.71 13.35 16.16
N GLN A 131 8.27 14.49 16.58
CA GLN A 131 9.71 14.72 16.57
C GLN A 131 10.45 13.72 17.49
N ARG A 132 9.96 13.50 18.71
CA ARG A 132 10.52 12.47 19.63
C ARG A 132 10.52 11.06 19.02
N ARG A 133 9.43 10.68 18.34
CA ARG A 133 9.37 9.37 17.65
C ARG A 133 10.37 9.27 16.49
N ILE A 134 10.58 10.36 15.75
CA ILE A 134 11.56 10.39 14.66
C ILE A 134 12.98 10.25 15.22
N SER A 135 13.31 10.94 16.31
CA SER A 135 14.62 10.83 16.96
C SER A 135 14.86 9.44 17.58
N GLU A 136 13.85 8.86 18.23
CA GLU A 136 13.91 7.48 18.74
C GLU A 136 14.12 6.46 17.62
N ASN A 137 13.42 6.61 16.50
CA ASN A 137 13.59 5.71 15.35
C ASN A 137 14.98 5.86 14.72
N ALA A 138 15.48 7.09 14.60
CA ALA A 138 16.84 7.34 14.13
C ALA A 138 17.89 6.70 15.05
N ALA A 139 17.72 6.81 16.38
CA ALA A 139 18.59 6.16 17.36
C ALA A 139 18.54 4.63 17.27
N LYS A 140 17.35 4.04 17.07
CA LYS A 140 17.19 2.59 16.85
C LYS A 140 17.89 2.12 15.58
N LEU A 141 17.73 2.83 14.47
CA LEU A 141 18.40 2.51 13.21
C LEU A 141 19.92 2.62 13.34
N ALA A 142 20.40 3.66 14.05
CA ALA A 142 21.83 3.81 14.35
C ALA A 142 22.36 2.66 15.23
N ALA A 143 21.61 2.23 16.25
CA ALA A 143 21.96 1.08 17.09
C ALA A 143 21.98 -0.25 16.30
N MET A 144 21.13 -0.38 15.28
CA MET A 144 21.16 -1.49 14.32
C MET A 144 22.27 -1.34 13.25
N GLY A 145 23.02 -0.24 13.24
CA GLY A 145 24.05 0.05 12.24
C GLY A 145 23.51 0.43 10.86
N VAL A 146 22.23 0.76 10.75
CA VAL A 146 21.58 1.13 9.49
C VAL A 146 21.71 2.63 9.27
N LEU A 147 22.61 3.01 8.36
CA LEU A 147 22.80 4.40 7.95
C LEU A 147 21.65 4.87 7.03
N PRO A 148 21.24 6.15 7.11
CA PRO A 148 20.28 6.71 6.18
C PRO A 148 20.85 6.68 4.76
N ARG A 149 19.94 6.52 3.77
CA ARG A 149 20.31 6.40 2.35
C ARG A 149 21.25 7.52 1.87
N ARG A 150 21.05 8.76 2.35
CA ARG A 150 21.88 9.91 1.98
C ARG A 150 23.34 9.74 2.42
N GLU A 151 23.56 9.28 3.65
CA GLU A 151 24.91 9.02 4.17
C GLU A 151 25.54 7.81 3.48
N LYS A 152 24.76 6.74 3.25
CA LYS A 152 25.24 5.58 2.49
C LYS A 152 25.69 5.97 1.08
N LEU A 153 24.92 6.82 0.39
CA LEU A 153 25.29 7.35 -0.92
C LEU A 153 26.54 8.25 -0.85
N LEU A 154 26.67 9.06 0.19
CA LEU A 154 27.85 9.90 0.40
C LEU A 154 29.10 9.06 0.64
N GLN A 155 29.01 8.02 1.47
CA GLN A 155 30.09 7.06 1.70
C GLN A 155 30.48 6.33 0.43
N LEU A 156 29.50 5.85 -0.35
CA LEU A 156 29.77 5.24 -1.65
C LEU A 156 30.45 6.23 -2.61
N ARG A 157 30.04 7.49 -2.63
CA ARG A 157 30.68 8.55 -3.45
C ARG A 157 32.12 8.81 -3.00
N ARG A 158 32.37 8.89 -1.69
CA ARG A 158 33.72 9.04 -1.14
C ARG A 158 34.60 7.83 -1.43
N ALA A 159 34.07 6.62 -1.29
CA ALA A 159 34.77 5.38 -1.58
C ALA A 159 35.10 5.27 -3.08
N ALA A 160 34.17 5.61 -3.97
CA ALA A 160 34.41 5.66 -5.40
C ALA A 160 35.46 6.70 -5.79
N ALA A 161 35.43 7.88 -5.16
CA ALA A 161 36.46 8.90 -5.35
C ALA A 161 37.84 8.43 -4.85
N ALA A 162 37.90 7.78 -3.69
CA ALA A 162 39.14 7.22 -3.13
C ALA A 162 39.70 6.06 -3.98
N SER A 163 38.83 5.25 -4.59
CA SER A 163 39.22 4.14 -5.46
C SER A 163 39.56 4.59 -6.89
N GLY A 164 39.52 5.90 -7.20
CA GLY A 164 39.78 6.42 -8.54
C GLY A 164 38.75 6.02 -9.60
N VAL A 165 37.59 5.47 -9.20
CA VAL A 165 36.53 5.11 -10.13
C VAL A 165 35.73 6.39 -10.38
N SER A 166 35.89 6.98 -11.57
CA SER A 166 35.11 8.14 -12.00
C SER A 166 33.63 7.78 -11.94
N VAL A 167 32.92 8.32 -10.95
CA VAL A 167 31.46 8.27 -10.89
C VAL A 167 30.97 8.91 -12.19
N LYS A 168 30.19 8.17 -12.99
CA LYS A 168 29.61 8.67 -14.24
C LYS A 168 29.04 10.06 -13.98
N GLU A 169 29.69 11.07 -14.56
CA GLU A 169 29.29 12.45 -14.38
C GLU A 169 27.85 12.58 -14.88
N HIS A 170 26.98 13.15 -14.06
CA HIS A 170 25.66 13.51 -14.54
C HIS A 170 25.85 14.47 -15.72
N PRO A 171 25.14 14.28 -16.85
CA PRO A 171 25.33 15.10 -18.02
C PRO A 171 25.15 16.56 -17.61
N VAL A 172 26.23 17.31 -17.70
CA VAL A 172 26.25 18.74 -17.45
C VAL A 172 25.32 19.39 -18.46
N ALA A 173 24.46 20.31 -18.00
CA ALA A 173 23.55 21.03 -18.88
C ALA A 173 24.32 21.67 -20.05
N ASN A 174 23.73 21.67 -21.24
CA ASN A 174 24.38 22.15 -22.47
C ASN A 174 24.92 23.60 -22.38
N ASN A 175 24.46 24.38 -21.40
CA ASN A 175 24.80 25.79 -21.25
C ASN A 175 25.96 26.05 -20.26
N ASN A 176 26.62 25.01 -19.73
CA ASN A 176 27.75 25.21 -18.80
C ASN A 176 29.04 25.54 -19.57
N PRO A 177 29.69 26.70 -19.36
CA PRO A 177 30.93 27.09 -20.05
C PRO A 177 32.12 26.17 -19.74
N ASP A 178 32.14 25.50 -18.59
CA ASP A 178 33.24 24.60 -18.20
C ASP A 178 33.15 23.20 -18.84
N ARG A 179 32.12 22.97 -19.67
CA ARG A 179 31.95 21.70 -20.38
C ARG A 179 32.99 21.61 -21.50
N ALA A 180 33.79 20.55 -21.50
CA ALA A 180 34.69 20.24 -22.61
C ALA A 180 33.91 20.20 -23.94
N PHE A 181 34.40 20.95 -24.94
CA PHE A 181 33.78 21.03 -26.26
C PHE A 181 33.73 19.63 -26.89
N TYR A 182 32.53 19.19 -27.29
CA TYR A 182 32.35 17.90 -27.94
C TYR A 182 32.89 18.01 -29.37
N ASP A 183 34.08 17.45 -29.60
CA ASP A 183 34.73 17.44 -30.90
C ASP A 183 34.03 16.46 -31.85
N LEU A 184 33.21 17.01 -32.74
CA LEU A 184 32.45 16.29 -33.76
C LEU A 184 33.33 15.51 -34.76
N TRP A 185 34.62 15.85 -34.84
CA TRP A 185 35.58 15.29 -35.79
C TRP A 185 36.62 14.38 -35.13
N SER A 186 36.57 14.28 -33.80
CA SER A 186 37.36 13.27 -33.11
C SER A 186 36.84 11.88 -33.53
N ALA A 187 37.67 11.13 -34.24
CA ALA A 187 37.39 9.79 -34.74
C ALA A 187 37.33 8.72 -33.61
N GLY A 188 36.78 9.09 -32.45
CA GLY A 188 36.49 8.22 -31.33
C GLY A 188 35.10 7.63 -31.48
N THR A 189 35.01 6.50 -32.18
CA THR A 189 33.82 5.69 -32.41
C THR A 189 33.02 5.48 -31.11
N PRO A 190 31.77 5.96 -30.99
CA PRO A 190 30.91 5.50 -29.91
C PRO A 190 30.36 4.12 -30.29
N GLU A 191 31.15 3.08 -30.02
CA GLU A 191 30.78 1.69 -30.26
C GLU A 191 29.52 1.27 -29.49
N MET A 192 28.91 0.20 -30.03
CA MET A 192 27.93 -0.71 -29.42
C MET A 192 26.48 -0.23 -29.35
N ALA A 193 25.83 0.02 -30.48
CA ALA A 193 24.38 -0.10 -30.60
C ALA A 193 23.97 -0.37 -32.06
N ASP A 194 22.84 -1.04 -32.25
CA ASP A 194 22.31 -1.40 -33.56
C ASP A 194 22.17 -0.14 -34.45
N PRO A 195 22.76 -0.15 -35.66
CA PRO A 195 22.85 1.04 -36.52
C PRO A 195 21.48 1.65 -36.83
N TYR A 196 20.46 0.80 -37.05
CA TYR A 196 19.09 1.22 -37.34
C TYR A 196 18.47 2.12 -36.24
N TYR A 197 18.66 1.78 -34.96
CA TYR A 197 18.09 2.57 -33.86
C TYR A 197 18.86 3.88 -33.64
N LEU A 198 20.18 3.86 -33.89
CA LEU A 198 21.03 5.04 -33.79
C LEU A 198 20.72 6.05 -34.90
N GLU A 199 20.50 5.56 -36.12
CA GLU A 199 20.15 6.39 -37.30
C GLU A 199 18.81 7.08 -37.13
N GLN A 200 17.78 6.36 -36.71
CA GLN A 200 16.41 6.89 -36.62
C GLN A 200 16.17 7.71 -35.34
N THR A 201 16.69 7.26 -34.20
CA THR A 201 16.31 7.82 -32.89
C THR A 201 17.47 8.39 -32.08
N LYS A 202 18.71 8.20 -32.53
CA LYS A 202 19.96 8.60 -31.84
C LYS A 202 20.07 8.08 -30.41
N LYS A 203 19.29 7.06 -30.05
CA LYS A 203 19.22 6.50 -28.70
C LYS A 203 19.46 5.00 -28.76
N LYS A 204 20.21 4.49 -27.78
CA LYS A 204 20.42 3.06 -27.60
C LYS A 204 19.16 2.44 -26.96
N LEU A 205 18.81 1.22 -27.37
CA LEU A 205 17.73 0.47 -26.74
C LEU A 205 18.09 0.19 -25.27
N VAL A 206 17.17 0.44 -24.34
CA VAL A 206 17.38 0.18 -22.92
C VAL A 206 17.51 -1.33 -22.70
N LYS A 207 18.60 -1.77 -22.07
CA LYS A 207 18.79 -3.18 -21.72
C LYS A 207 17.68 -3.66 -20.80
N ARG A 208 17.02 -4.75 -21.18
CA ARG A 208 15.98 -5.40 -20.37
C ARG A 208 16.61 -5.94 -19.08
N PRO A 209 16.00 -5.76 -17.90
CA PRO A 209 16.51 -6.35 -16.67
C PRO A 209 16.59 -7.88 -16.76
N ASP A 210 17.66 -8.48 -16.24
CA ASP A 210 17.92 -9.92 -16.34
C ASP A 210 16.80 -10.77 -15.72
N ARG A 211 16.23 -10.30 -14.60
CA ARG A 211 15.08 -10.93 -13.91
C ARG A 211 13.89 -11.17 -14.82
N LEU A 212 13.71 -10.35 -15.85
CA LEU A 212 12.57 -10.47 -16.76
C LEU A 212 12.76 -11.59 -17.80
N ASN A 213 13.98 -12.13 -17.94
CA ASN A 213 14.29 -13.29 -18.76
C ASN A 213 14.15 -14.61 -17.98
N GLU A 214 14.14 -14.56 -16.65
CA GLU A 214 13.92 -15.72 -15.78
C GLU A 214 12.47 -16.21 -15.90
N LYS A 215 12.28 -17.49 -16.20
CA LYS A 215 10.94 -18.11 -16.21
C LYS A 215 10.45 -18.33 -14.78
N PRO A 216 9.15 -18.12 -14.49
CA PRO A 216 8.63 -18.26 -13.12
C PRO A 216 8.61 -19.70 -12.61
N SER A 217 8.62 -20.69 -13.51
CA SER A 217 8.68 -22.11 -13.14
C SER A 217 9.44 -22.92 -14.21
N VAL A 218 9.98 -24.06 -13.80
CA VAL A 218 10.70 -25.03 -14.66
C VAL A 218 9.74 -26.07 -15.25
N LEU A 219 8.46 -26.07 -14.81
CA LEU A 219 7.47 -27.06 -15.22
C LEU A 219 7.16 -26.97 -16.73
N PRO A 220 6.90 -28.12 -17.39
CA PRO A 220 6.53 -28.13 -18.81
C PRO A 220 5.19 -27.40 -19.02
N ALA A 221 5.01 -26.85 -20.22
CA ALA A 221 3.78 -26.13 -20.55
C ALA A 221 2.56 -27.04 -20.66
N ILE A 222 2.77 -28.31 -21.03
CA ILE A 222 1.77 -29.35 -21.20
C ILE A 222 2.24 -30.54 -20.39
N GLU A 223 1.37 -31.03 -19.53
CA GLU A 223 1.59 -32.28 -18.81
C GLU A 223 1.05 -33.41 -19.67
N VAL A 224 1.89 -34.42 -19.90
CA VAL A 224 1.51 -35.62 -20.63
C VAL A 224 0.90 -36.58 -19.62
N ILE A 225 -0.31 -37.05 -19.90
CA ILE A 225 -1.01 -38.03 -19.06
C ILE A 225 -0.26 -39.38 -19.12
N ALA A 226 -0.35 -40.18 -18.07
CA ALA A 226 0.17 -41.54 -18.05
C ALA A 226 -0.42 -42.41 -19.19
N PRO A 227 0.32 -43.41 -19.70
CA PRO A 227 -0.09 -44.22 -20.86
C PRO A 227 -1.42 -44.96 -20.65
N GLY A 228 -1.80 -45.22 -19.40
CA GLY A 228 -3.09 -45.82 -19.04
C GLY A 228 -4.32 -44.98 -19.41
N GLY A 229 -4.13 -43.69 -19.74
CA GLY A 229 -5.21 -42.79 -20.18
C GLY A 229 -5.32 -42.70 -21.69
N SER A 230 -4.59 -43.55 -22.42
CA SER A 230 -4.76 -43.68 -23.86
C SER A 230 -6.08 -44.41 -24.18
N TYR A 231 -6.57 -44.23 -25.41
CA TYR A 231 -7.80 -44.87 -25.89
C TYR A 231 -7.76 -46.41 -25.83
N ASN A 232 -6.59 -47.00 -26.06
CA ASN A 232 -6.38 -48.45 -26.00
C ASN A 232 -5.14 -48.74 -25.16
N PRO A 233 -5.26 -48.66 -23.82
CA PRO A 233 -4.12 -48.79 -22.91
C PRO A 233 -3.74 -50.25 -22.70
N ASP A 234 -2.48 -50.50 -22.34
CA ASP A 234 -2.07 -51.80 -21.81
C ASP A 234 -2.71 -52.02 -20.43
N PHE A 235 -3.08 -53.27 -20.14
CA PHE A 235 -3.82 -53.61 -18.93
C PHE A 235 -3.12 -53.12 -17.65
N PHE A 236 -1.80 -53.32 -17.54
CA PHE A 236 -1.05 -52.88 -16.36
C PHE A 236 -1.03 -51.36 -16.23
N SER A 237 -0.81 -50.66 -17.34
CA SER A 237 -0.78 -49.19 -17.35
C SER A 237 -2.13 -48.56 -16.97
N HIS A 238 -3.23 -49.17 -17.39
CA HIS A 238 -4.59 -48.73 -17.04
C HIS A 238 -4.90 -48.97 -15.56
N GLN A 239 -4.56 -50.15 -15.04
CA GLN A 239 -4.73 -50.49 -13.62
C GLN A 239 -3.90 -49.60 -12.70
N ASP A 240 -2.67 -49.26 -13.08
CA ASP A 240 -1.81 -48.36 -12.30
C ASP A 240 -2.39 -46.94 -12.25
N LEU A 241 -2.93 -46.46 -13.37
CA LEU A 241 -3.58 -45.15 -13.44
C LEU A 241 -4.89 -45.12 -12.64
N LEU A 242 -5.71 -46.17 -12.74
CA LEU A 242 -6.91 -46.34 -11.89
C LEU A 242 -6.54 -46.39 -10.40
N ARG A 243 -5.45 -47.05 -10.04
CA ARG A 243 -4.96 -47.10 -8.66
C ARG A 243 -4.57 -45.72 -8.16
N GLU A 244 -3.85 -44.94 -8.96
CA GLU A 244 -3.48 -43.56 -8.62
C GLU A 244 -4.74 -42.69 -8.39
N ALA A 245 -5.71 -42.77 -9.29
CA ALA A 245 -6.98 -42.05 -9.14
C ALA A 245 -7.76 -42.50 -7.89
N HIS A 246 -7.84 -43.81 -7.64
CA HIS A 246 -8.49 -44.38 -6.46
C HIS A 246 -7.82 -43.91 -5.16
N GLU A 247 -6.49 -43.85 -5.10
CA GLU A 247 -5.79 -43.35 -3.92
C GLU A 247 -6.10 -41.89 -3.60
N VAL A 248 -6.28 -41.05 -4.63
CA VAL A 248 -6.68 -39.65 -4.48
C VAL A 248 -8.11 -39.57 -3.93
N GLU A 249 -9.04 -40.35 -4.46
CA GLU A 249 -10.43 -40.38 -3.99
C GLU A 249 -10.56 -40.92 -2.57
N VAL A 250 -9.86 -42.00 -2.23
CA VAL A 250 -9.82 -42.54 -0.85
C VAL A 250 -9.31 -41.49 0.15
N LYS A 251 -8.34 -40.65 -0.25
CA LYS A 251 -7.87 -39.55 0.61
C LYS A 251 -8.96 -38.49 0.82
N LYS A 252 -9.74 -38.15 -0.22
CA LYS A 252 -10.88 -37.23 -0.10
C LYS A 252 -11.97 -37.81 0.79
N GLN A 253 -12.37 -39.06 0.55
CA GLN A 253 -13.39 -39.77 1.36
C GLN A 253 -12.99 -39.84 2.83
N LYS A 254 -11.73 -40.20 3.15
CA LYS A 254 -11.23 -40.19 4.54
C LYS A 254 -11.28 -38.81 5.19
N ALA A 255 -11.04 -37.75 4.42
CA ALA A 255 -11.12 -36.38 4.92
C ALA A 255 -12.57 -35.96 5.18
N GLU A 256 -13.49 -36.34 4.30
CA GLU A 256 -14.93 -36.14 4.47
C GLU A 256 -15.45 -36.93 5.67
N GLU A 257 -15.15 -38.22 5.78
CA GLU A 257 -15.51 -39.04 6.94
C GLU A 257 -14.96 -38.47 8.25
N LYS A 258 -13.72 -37.96 8.23
CA LYS A 258 -13.17 -37.31 9.43
C LYS A 258 -13.98 -36.07 9.79
N LEU A 259 -14.41 -35.30 8.80
CA LEU A 259 -15.24 -34.12 9.01
C LEU A 259 -16.66 -34.49 9.45
N THR A 260 -17.28 -35.52 8.87
CA THR A 260 -18.59 -36.02 9.30
C THR A 260 -18.52 -36.57 10.72
N ARG A 261 -17.47 -37.33 11.09
CA ARG A 261 -17.26 -37.79 12.48
C ARG A 261 -17.05 -36.63 13.46
N GLN A 262 -16.43 -35.53 13.02
CA GLN A 262 -16.27 -34.33 13.85
C GLN A 262 -17.57 -33.51 13.98
N LEU A 263 -18.40 -33.50 12.93
CA LEU A 263 -19.68 -32.82 12.90
C LEU A 263 -20.81 -33.65 13.52
N ALA A 264 -20.66 -34.97 13.55
CA ALA A 264 -21.46 -35.91 14.32
C ALA A 264 -21.22 -35.63 15.80
N VAL A 265 -21.81 -34.54 16.28
CA VAL A 265 -22.08 -34.33 17.69
C VAL A 265 -23.06 -35.43 18.05
N ASN A 266 -22.69 -36.32 18.99
CA ASN A 266 -23.60 -37.32 19.52
C ASN A 266 -24.87 -36.61 20.00
N GLU A 267 -26.02 -36.92 19.39
CA GLU A 267 -27.33 -36.42 19.84
C GLU A 267 -27.64 -36.93 21.25
N ASP A 268 -27.02 -38.04 21.64
CA ASP A 268 -26.94 -38.56 23.01
C ASP A 268 -25.96 -37.73 23.87
N LYS A 269 -26.18 -36.42 23.98
CA LYS A 269 -25.61 -35.68 25.10
C LYS A 269 -26.32 -36.17 26.35
N ALA A 270 -25.56 -36.77 27.27
CA ALA A 270 -26.07 -37.20 28.56
C ALA A 270 -26.93 -36.07 29.18
N THR A 271 -28.23 -36.32 29.33
CA THR A 271 -29.14 -35.43 30.05
C THR A 271 -28.57 -35.20 31.44
N GLU A 272 -28.76 -34.02 32.03
CA GLU A 272 -28.30 -33.71 33.38
C GLU A 272 -28.74 -34.81 34.38
N GLU A 273 -29.91 -35.40 34.16
CA GLU A 273 -30.45 -36.54 34.92
C GLU A 273 -29.65 -37.84 34.77
N SER A 274 -29.12 -38.13 33.59
CA SER A 274 -28.26 -39.32 33.37
C SER A 274 -26.88 -39.13 34.00
N THR A 275 -26.31 -37.92 33.90
CA THR A 275 -25.07 -37.59 34.62
C THR A 275 -25.26 -37.55 36.13
N PHE A 276 -26.44 -37.16 36.62
CA PHE A 276 -26.77 -37.15 38.04
C PHE A 276 -26.99 -38.58 38.57
N LYS A 277 -27.66 -39.45 37.79
CA LYS A 277 -27.78 -40.88 38.12
C LYS A 277 -26.41 -41.55 38.23
N GLU A 278 -25.51 -41.33 37.27
CA GLU A 278 -24.13 -41.83 37.36
C GLU A 278 -23.35 -41.27 38.57
N GLN A 279 -23.68 -40.06 39.04
CA GLN A 279 -23.07 -39.46 40.24
C GLN A 279 -23.68 -39.96 41.56
N VAL A 280 -24.92 -40.46 41.54
CA VAL A 280 -25.65 -40.97 42.70
C VAL A 280 -25.51 -42.48 42.85
N GLU A 281 -25.34 -43.19 41.74
CA GLU A 281 -25.07 -44.63 41.67
C GLU A 281 -23.66 -44.89 42.24
N GLY A 282 -23.61 -45.29 43.52
CA GLY A 282 -22.39 -45.42 44.32
C GLY A 282 -22.39 -44.64 45.64
N LEU A 283 -23.39 -43.79 45.89
CA LEU A 283 -23.58 -43.08 47.18
C LEU A 283 -24.68 -43.69 48.06
N ILE A 284 -25.50 -44.59 47.50
CA ILE A 284 -26.46 -45.39 48.25
C ILE A 284 -25.78 -46.74 48.53
N GLU A 285 -25.18 -46.86 49.71
CA GLU A 285 -24.86 -48.17 50.29
C GLU A 285 -26.20 -48.87 50.57
N GLU A 286 -26.50 -49.91 49.80
CA GLU A 286 -27.60 -50.83 50.09
C GLU A 286 -27.31 -51.53 51.43
N GLU A 287 -27.94 -51.07 52.51
CA GLU A 287 -28.03 -51.82 53.76
C GLU A 287 -28.88 -53.08 53.53
N GLU A 288 -28.23 -54.21 53.24
CA GLU A 288 -28.86 -55.52 53.37
C GLU A 288 -27.87 -56.61 53.86
N ILE A 289 -27.89 -56.81 55.18
CA ILE A 289 -27.92 -58.10 55.90
C ILE A 289 -26.76 -59.09 55.64
N GLU A 290 -25.85 -59.17 56.62
CA GLU A 290 -25.01 -60.33 56.93
C GLU A 290 -25.85 -61.52 57.47
N PRO A 291 -25.51 -62.79 57.16
CA PRO A 291 -24.53 -63.47 58.02
C PRO A 291 -23.57 -64.50 57.34
N LYS A 292 -22.32 -64.45 57.85
CA LYS A 292 -21.37 -65.55 58.15
C LYS A 292 -20.59 -66.27 57.02
N GLU A 293 -19.37 -65.78 56.79
CA GLU A 293 -18.03 -66.44 56.90
C GLU A 293 -17.99 -67.89 57.45
N PRO A 294 -17.06 -68.77 56.97
CA PRO A 294 -15.62 -68.56 57.24
C PRO A 294 -14.61 -68.86 56.11
N GLU A 295 -13.63 -67.95 56.07
CA GLU A 295 -12.16 -68.12 55.92
C GLU A 295 -11.55 -68.63 54.60
N GLY A 296 -10.64 -67.79 54.09
CA GLY A 296 -9.68 -68.09 53.03
C GLY A 296 -8.84 -66.86 52.67
N ASP A 297 -7.83 -66.60 53.51
CA ASP A 297 -6.65 -65.74 53.32
C ASP A 297 -6.44 -65.07 51.94
N THR A 298 -6.34 -63.74 51.92
CA THR A 298 -5.16 -63.02 51.41
C THR A 298 -5.30 -61.52 51.74
N GLU A 299 -4.39 -61.02 52.59
CA GLU A 299 -4.37 -59.61 52.99
C GLU A 299 -3.93 -58.69 51.85
N ASP A 300 -4.78 -57.70 51.56
CA ASP A 300 -4.42 -56.47 50.88
C ASP A 300 -3.56 -55.58 51.79
N THR A 301 -2.41 -55.13 51.30
CA THR A 301 -1.81 -53.86 51.76
C THR A 301 -1.83 -52.84 50.64
N VAL A 302 -2.84 -51.98 50.70
CA VAL A 302 -2.88 -50.66 50.06
C VAL A 302 -1.82 -49.78 50.71
N ILE A 303 -0.73 -49.49 49.98
CA ILE A 303 0.32 -48.57 50.43
C ILE A 303 -0.05 -47.15 50.01
N GLY A 304 -0.55 -46.34 50.94
CA GLY A 304 -0.72 -44.90 50.77
C GLY A 304 0.63 -44.16 50.64
N PRO A 305 0.70 -43.00 49.95
CA PRO A 305 1.95 -42.27 49.78
C PRO A 305 2.19 -41.35 50.98
N THR A 306 2.72 -41.89 52.07
CA THR A 306 3.30 -41.11 53.17
C THR A 306 4.73 -41.56 53.45
N ALA A 307 5.56 -41.60 52.41
CA ALA A 307 7.00 -41.65 52.57
C ALA A 307 7.52 -40.23 52.78
N THR A 308 7.86 -39.89 54.03
CA THR A 308 8.69 -38.73 54.39
C THR A 308 9.97 -38.77 53.57
N GLN A 309 10.02 -37.99 52.50
CA GLN A 309 11.23 -37.90 51.67
C GLN A 309 12.36 -37.30 52.51
N GLU A 310 13.41 -38.09 52.73
CA GLU A 310 14.66 -37.61 53.29
C GLU A 310 15.14 -36.37 52.52
N LYS A 311 15.52 -35.32 53.25
CA LYS A 311 15.96 -34.05 52.67
C LYS A 311 17.23 -34.30 51.84
N LYS A 312 17.08 -34.30 50.51
CA LYS A 312 18.21 -34.37 49.56
C LYS A 312 19.28 -33.34 49.91
N THR A 313 20.53 -33.78 50.02
CA THR A 313 21.69 -32.89 50.28
C THR A 313 21.84 -31.83 49.18
N GLU A 314 22.41 -30.67 49.50
CA GLU A 314 22.47 -29.53 48.55
C GLU A 314 23.19 -29.88 47.23
N LYS A 315 24.21 -30.75 47.30
CA LYS A 315 24.90 -31.30 46.12
C LYS A 315 23.97 -32.15 45.23
N GLN A 316 23.11 -32.98 45.82
CA GLN A 316 22.11 -33.76 45.07
C GLN A 316 21.06 -32.84 44.43
N ARG A 317 20.64 -31.77 45.13
CA ARG A 317 19.70 -30.77 44.59
C ARG A 317 20.29 -29.95 43.44
N LYS A 318 21.58 -29.57 43.50
CA LYS A 318 22.30 -28.90 42.40
C LYS A 318 22.48 -29.84 41.19
N LYS A 319 22.83 -31.12 41.42
CA LYS A 319 22.99 -32.12 40.36
C LYS A 319 21.66 -32.42 39.65
N GLU A 320 20.56 -32.48 40.38
CA GLU A 320 19.21 -32.68 39.82
C GLU A 320 18.73 -31.46 39.03
N LYS A 321 18.95 -30.23 39.55
CA LYS A 321 18.69 -28.99 38.79
C LYS A 321 19.50 -28.94 37.49
N ALA A 322 20.79 -29.28 37.53
CA ALA A 322 21.63 -29.34 36.34
C ALA A 322 21.14 -30.38 35.32
N LYS A 323 20.73 -31.57 35.77
CA LYS A 323 20.10 -32.60 34.92
C LYS A 323 18.80 -32.10 34.30
N ARG A 324 17.93 -31.43 35.08
CA ARG A 324 16.64 -30.89 34.61
C ARG A 324 16.81 -29.76 33.60
N ILE A 325 17.80 -28.88 33.81
CA ILE A 325 18.18 -27.84 32.85
C ILE A 325 18.75 -28.46 31.57
N LYS A 326 19.62 -29.47 31.69
CA LYS A 326 20.18 -30.18 30.52
C LYS A 326 19.09 -30.87 29.69
N VAL A 327 18.10 -31.49 30.33
CA VAL A 327 16.94 -32.11 29.66
C VAL A 327 16.06 -31.05 29.01
N LYS A 328 15.77 -29.93 29.68
CA LYS A 328 15.04 -28.80 29.09
C LYS A 328 15.77 -28.22 27.88
N ASN A 329 17.08 -27.98 28.00
CA ASN A 329 17.90 -27.46 26.90
C ASN A 329 17.96 -28.44 25.73
N ARG A 330 18.06 -29.75 25.98
CA ARG A 330 17.98 -30.79 24.94
C ARG A 330 16.60 -30.80 24.26
N SER A 331 15.52 -30.63 25.02
CA SER A 331 14.15 -30.53 24.49
C SER A 331 13.97 -29.26 23.63
N LEU A 332 14.47 -28.11 24.10
CA LEU A 332 14.46 -26.85 23.34
C LEU A 332 15.31 -26.94 22.08
N HIS A 333 16.51 -27.52 22.16
CA HIS A 333 17.39 -27.74 21.03
C HIS A 333 16.77 -28.70 20.01
N LYS A 334 16.12 -29.79 20.46
CA LYS A 334 15.40 -30.71 19.56
C LYS A 334 14.20 -30.04 18.90
N LYS A 335 13.49 -29.15 19.61
CA LYS A 335 12.40 -28.32 19.04
C LYS A 335 12.92 -27.30 18.02
N LEU A 336 14.02 -26.63 18.30
CA LEU A 336 14.66 -25.67 17.39
C LEU A 336 15.23 -26.37 16.16
N TRP A 337 15.92 -27.50 16.35
CA TRP A 337 16.40 -28.36 15.28
C TRP A 337 15.24 -28.80 14.39
N ASN A 338 14.17 -29.37 14.97
CA ASN A 338 13.00 -29.79 14.20
C ASN A 338 12.29 -28.63 13.47
N LYS A 339 12.32 -27.42 14.04
CA LYS A 339 11.79 -26.21 13.37
C LYS A 339 12.68 -25.81 12.19
N ASN A 340 13.99 -25.75 12.40
CA ASN A 340 14.95 -25.39 11.35
C ASN A 340 14.97 -26.45 10.25
N THR A 341 15.04 -27.75 10.57
CA THR A 341 14.95 -28.81 9.56
C THR A 341 13.62 -28.80 8.81
N LYS A 342 12.53 -28.38 9.45
CA LYS A 342 11.23 -28.24 8.77
C LYS A 342 11.19 -26.99 7.88
N VAL A 343 11.84 -25.90 8.28
CA VAL A 343 12.02 -24.71 7.42
C VAL A 343 12.95 -25.03 6.26
N ASP A 344 14.09 -25.67 6.52
CA ASP A 344 15.08 -26.06 5.51
C ASP A 344 14.49 -27.07 4.55
N ALA A 345 13.76 -28.10 5.03
CA ALA A 345 13.03 -29.05 4.18
C ALA A 345 11.96 -28.35 3.33
N VAL A 346 11.23 -27.37 3.87
CA VAL A 346 10.26 -26.57 3.10
C VAL A 346 10.97 -25.69 2.07
N VAL A 347 12.13 -25.13 2.36
CA VAL A 347 12.92 -24.32 1.41
C VAL A 347 13.51 -25.18 0.30
N THR A 348 14.08 -26.35 0.61
CA THR A 348 14.59 -27.29 -0.40
C THR A 348 13.46 -27.95 -1.20
N CYS A 349 12.34 -28.30 -0.57
CA CYS A 349 11.16 -28.81 -1.29
C CYS A 349 10.48 -27.73 -2.13
N CYS A 350 10.44 -26.46 -1.71
CA CYS A 350 9.97 -25.36 -2.56
C CYS A 350 10.83 -25.16 -3.81
N SER A 351 12.13 -25.43 -3.72
CA SER A 351 13.05 -25.32 -4.87
C SER A 351 12.97 -26.52 -5.83
N LEU A 352 12.63 -27.72 -5.32
CA LEU A 352 12.57 -28.97 -6.12
C LEU A 352 11.15 -29.34 -6.56
N ILE A 353 10.14 -28.89 -5.83
CA ILE A 353 8.72 -29.06 -6.11
C ILE A 353 8.17 -27.65 -6.23
N GLY A 354 8.08 -27.15 -7.47
CA GLY A 354 7.52 -25.82 -7.80
C GLY A 354 6.02 -25.68 -7.50
N ILE A 355 5.53 -26.29 -6.42
CA ILE A 355 4.12 -26.37 -6.03
C ILE A 355 3.98 -26.15 -4.52
N GLU A 356 4.55 -25.06 -4.00
CA GLU A 356 3.85 -24.31 -2.95
C GLU A 356 3.83 -22.85 -3.39
N SER A 357 2.87 -22.54 -4.25
CA SER A 357 2.50 -21.18 -4.63
C SER A 357 1.94 -20.45 -3.38
N VAL A 358 2.82 -20.01 -2.48
CA VAL A 358 2.47 -19.16 -1.32
C VAL A 358 2.36 -17.68 -1.73
N LEU A 359 2.35 -17.38 -3.04
CA LEU A 359 2.30 -16.02 -3.54
C LEU A 359 0.94 -15.33 -3.32
N PHE A 360 -0.11 -16.03 -2.86
CA PHE A 360 -1.43 -15.42 -2.71
C PHE A 360 -2.38 -16.12 -1.73
N PHE A 361 -3.49 -15.45 -1.37
CA PHE A 361 -4.48 -15.85 -0.36
C PHE A 361 -5.07 -17.26 -0.55
N ARG A 362 -5.03 -17.82 -1.77
CA ARG A 362 -5.56 -19.14 -2.11
C ARG A 362 -4.46 -20.07 -2.59
N ARG A 363 -4.48 -21.31 -2.08
CA ARG A 363 -3.61 -22.39 -2.54
C ARG A 363 -4.11 -22.94 -3.87
N PHE A 364 -3.16 -23.32 -4.74
CA PHE A 364 -3.47 -24.06 -5.95
C PHE A 364 -4.11 -25.40 -5.59
N GLN A 365 -5.20 -25.75 -6.28
CA GLN A 365 -5.85 -27.05 -6.18
C GLN A 365 -5.57 -27.81 -7.48
N THR A 366 -4.94 -28.98 -7.35
CA THR A 366 -4.72 -29.92 -8.45
C THR A 366 -6.08 -30.35 -9.02
N PRO A 367 -6.24 -30.39 -10.35
CA PRO A 367 -7.43 -30.99 -10.95
C PRO A 367 -7.49 -32.50 -10.65
N ASP A 368 -8.68 -33.06 -10.76
CA ASP A 368 -8.89 -34.50 -10.68
C ASP A 368 -8.37 -35.18 -11.95
N LEU A 369 -7.97 -36.44 -11.84
CA LEU A 369 -7.51 -37.22 -12.99
C LEU A 369 -8.74 -37.67 -13.81
N ASP A 370 -8.74 -37.35 -15.10
CA ASP A 370 -9.75 -37.85 -16.04
C ASP A 370 -9.34 -39.27 -16.48
N VAL A 371 -10.15 -40.27 -16.12
CA VAL A 371 -9.83 -41.70 -16.31
C VAL A 371 -11.07 -42.48 -16.74
N GLN A 372 -10.91 -43.34 -17.75
CA GLN A 372 -11.97 -44.26 -18.18
C GLN A 372 -12.01 -45.49 -17.27
N LEU A 373 -13.21 -45.88 -16.83
CA LEU A 373 -13.41 -47.15 -16.14
C LEU A 373 -13.28 -48.33 -17.11
N SER A 374 -13.03 -49.53 -16.57
CA SER A 374 -12.89 -50.75 -17.38
C SER A 374 -14.11 -51.02 -18.28
N ASP A 375 -15.31 -50.67 -17.80
CA ASP A 375 -16.57 -50.84 -18.54
C ASP A 375 -16.80 -49.75 -19.60
N GLU A 376 -16.10 -48.62 -19.48
CA GLU A 376 -16.24 -47.44 -20.32
C GLU A 376 -15.19 -47.39 -21.45
N LEU A 377 -14.18 -48.26 -21.39
CA LEU A 377 -13.16 -48.42 -22.43
C LEU A 377 -13.82 -48.78 -23.78
N ALA A 378 -13.71 -47.87 -24.74
CA ALA A 378 -14.33 -48.03 -26.04
C ALA A 378 -13.52 -48.99 -26.93
N SER A 379 -14.20 -49.95 -27.55
CA SER A 379 -13.56 -50.87 -28.51
C SER A 379 -13.24 -50.24 -29.88
N SER A 380 -13.87 -49.11 -30.23
CA SER A 380 -13.58 -48.35 -31.46
C SER A 380 -13.40 -46.84 -31.20
N LEU A 381 -12.57 -46.16 -32.01
CA LEU A 381 -12.40 -44.69 -31.96
C LEU A 381 -13.71 -43.93 -32.26
N ARG A 382 -14.66 -44.57 -32.97
CA ARG A 382 -15.97 -43.98 -33.27
C ARG A 382 -16.91 -43.97 -32.07
N SER A 383 -16.71 -44.91 -31.14
CA SER A 383 -17.47 -45.01 -29.89
C SER A 383 -16.79 -44.32 -28.71
N LEU A 384 -15.55 -43.81 -28.88
CA LEU A 384 -14.86 -43.07 -27.83
C LEU A 384 -15.62 -41.78 -27.51
N LYS A 385 -15.95 -41.62 -26.23
CA LYS A 385 -16.45 -40.36 -25.69
C LYS A 385 -15.26 -39.52 -25.26
N PRO A 386 -15.10 -38.28 -25.76
CA PRO A 386 -14.04 -37.41 -25.30
C PRO A 386 -14.32 -37.01 -23.84
N GLU A 387 -13.33 -37.20 -22.98
CA GLU A 387 -13.36 -36.84 -21.57
C GLU A 387 -12.48 -35.62 -21.29
N GLY A 388 -12.76 -34.94 -20.18
CA GLY A 388 -12.01 -33.77 -19.75
C GLY A 388 -12.32 -32.48 -20.50
N SER A 389 -11.62 -31.40 -20.10
CA SER A 389 -11.75 -30.10 -20.75
C SER A 389 -10.39 -29.43 -20.90
N ILE A 390 -9.93 -29.35 -22.15
CA ILE A 390 -8.63 -28.75 -22.51
C ILE A 390 -8.49 -27.32 -21.94
N LEU A 391 -9.58 -26.54 -21.91
CA LEU A 391 -9.55 -25.18 -21.35
C LEU A 391 -9.25 -25.18 -19.85
N LYS A 392 -9.83 -26.13 -19.10
CA LYS A 392 -9.56 -26.28 -17.67
C LYS A 392 -8.11 -26.71 -17.44
N ASP A 393 -7.60 -27.65 -18.22
CA ASP A 393 -6.22 -28.14 -18.09
C ASP A 393 -5.19 -27.06 -18.38
N ARG A 394 -5.42 -26.27 -19.43
CA ARG A 394 -4.55 -25.13 -19.78
C ARG A 394 -4.58 -24.05 -18.70
N PHE A 395 -5.77 -23.74 -18.19
CA PHE A 395 -5.92 -22.78 -17.10
C PHE A 395 -5.20 -23.26 -15.82
N LYS A 396 -5.34 -24.53 -15.47
CA LYS A 396 -4.67 -25.16 -14.33
C LYS A 396 -3.16 -25.26 -14.53
N SER A 397 -2.68 -25.54 -15.74
CA SER A 397 -1.25 -25.50 -16.11
C SER A 397 -0.67 -24.09 -15.96
N LEU A 398 -1.40 -23.04 -16.35
CA LEU A 398 -0.95 -21.65 -16.15
C LEU A 398 -0.87 -21.28 -14.66
N GLN A 399 -1.79 -21.82 -13.85
CA GLN A 399 -1.75 -21.67 -12.39
C GLN A 399 -0.58 -22.41 -11.76
N LYS A 400 -0.38 -23.68 -12.13
CA LYS A 400 0.72 -24.52 -11.63
C LYS A 400 2.09 -23.95 -12.00
N ARG A 401 2.20 -23.30 -13.17
CA ARG A 401 3.42 -22.62 -13.63
C ARG A 401 3.67 -21.25 -13.01
N ASN A 402 2.82 -20.80 -12.08
CA ASN A 402 2.87 -19.46 -11.48
C ASN A 402 2.80 -18.30 -12.49
N ILE A 403 2.16 -18.51 -13.64
CA ILE A 403 1.90 -17.45 -14.64
C ILE A 403 0.61 -16.71 -14.27
N ILE A 404 -0.40 -17.47 -13.85
CA ILE A 404 -1.68 -16.96 -13.36
C ILE A 404 -1.84 -17.38 -11.90
N GLU A 405 -2.38 -16.50 -11.08
CA GLU A 405 -2.67 -16.82 -9.69
C GLU A 405 -4.00 -17.60 -9.54
N PRO A 406 -4.09 -18.53 -8.57
CA PRO A 406 -5.36 -19.16 -8.21
C PRO A 406 -6.37 -18.14 -7.66
N ARG A 407 -7.46 -17.92 -8.39
CA ARG A 407 -8.55 -17.00 -8.02
C ARG A 407 -9.91 -17.63 -8.20
N GLU A 408 -10.85 -17.17 -7.39
CA GLU A 408 -12.28 -17.43 -7.60
C GLU A 408 -12.94 -16.26 -8.33
N ARG A 409 -13.99 -16.56 -9.08
CA ARG A 409 -14.80 -15.53 -9.73
C ARG A 409 -15.47 -14.67 -8.67
N ALA A 410 -15.10 -13.40 -8.62
CA ALA A 410 -15.73 -12.44 -7.72
C ALA A 410 -17.22 -12.31 -8.07
N ARG A 411 -18.09 -12.54 -7.08
CA ARG A 411 -19.53 -12.27 -7.21
C ARG A 411 -19.76 -10.78 -6.97
N PHE A 412 -20.42 -10.10 -7.89
CA PHE A 412 -20.78 -8.69 -7.70
C PHE A 412 -21.87 -8.59 -6.64
N LYS A 413 -21.49 -8.19 -5.42
CA LYS A 413 -22.41 -7.89 -4.33
C LYS A 413 -22.22 -6.45 -3.89
N ARG A 414 -23.30 -5.66 -3.91
CA ARG A 414 -23.26 -4.29 -3.38
C ARG A 414 -23.24 -4.34 -1.86
N LYS A 415 -22.39 -3.52 -1.24
CA LYS A 415 -22.32 -3.38 0.23
C LYS A 415 -23.63 -2.81 0.81
N TYR A 416 -24.28 -1.92 0.07
CA TYR A 416 -25.53 -1.26 0.47
C TYR A 416 -26.62 -1.53 -0.55
N LYS A 417 -27.88 -1.59 -0.07
CA LYS A 417 -29.06 -1.69 -0.93
C LYS A 417 -29.13 -0.46 -1.84
N LEU A 418 -29.44 -0.68 -3.12
CA LEU A 418 -29.70 0.43 -4.04
C LEU A 418 -30.99 1.12 -3.60
N LYS A 419 -30.94 2.42 -3.37
CA LYS A 419 -32.14 3.21 -3.13
C LYS A 419 -32.83 3.46 -4.46
N TYR A 420 -34.02 2.90 -4.62
CA TYR A 420 -34.92 3.27 -5.72
C TYR A 420 -35.72 4.48 -5.27
N SER A 421 -35.72 5.52 -6.09
CA SER A 421 -36.57 6.70 -5.92
C SER A 421 -37.37 6.90 -7.20
N GLU A 422 -38.66 7.13 -7.07
CA GLU A 422 -39.50 7.54 -8.20
C GLU A 422 -38.99 8.86 -8.76
N LYS A 423 -38.93 8.97 -10.09
CA LYS A 423 -38.58 10.24 -10.73
C LYS A 423 -39.75 11.21 -10.54
N ARG A 424 -39.44 12.50 -10.32
CA ARG A 424 -40.44 13.55 -10.09
C ARG A 424 -41.55 13.58 -11.15
N ALA A 425 -41.19 13.41 -12.41
CA ALA A 425 -42.14 13.38 -13.52
C ALA A 425 -43.26 12.32 -13.37
N PHE A 426 -43.00 11.16 -12.75
CA PHE A 426 -44.04 10.15 -12.52
C PHE A 426 -44.84 10.41 -11.23
N ARG A 427 -44.27 11.16 -10.29
CA ARG A 427 -44.91 11.53 -9.03
C ARG A 427 -45.89 12.69 -9.18
N GLU A 428 -45.74 13.50 -10.23
CA GLU A 428 -46.55 14.70 -10.50
C GLU A 428 -47.74 14.43 -11.45
N ILE A 429 -47.98 13.18 -11.86
CA ILE A 429 -49.05 12.78 -12.80
C ILE A 429 -50.35 12.35 -12.07
N GLU A 430 -50.47 12.57 -10.75
CA GLU A 430 -51.71 12.30 -9.99
C GLU A 430 -52.80 13.36 -10.15
#